data_AF-A0A3M7EPY2-F1
#
_entry.id   AF-A0A3M7EPY2-F1
#
_cell.length_a   1.000
_cell.length_b   1.000
_cell.length_c   1.000
_cell.angle_alpha   90.00
_cell.angle_beta   90.00
_cell.angle_gamma   90.00
#
_symmetry.space_group_name_H-M   'P 1'
#
loop_
_entity.id
_entity.type
_entity.pdbx_description
1 polymer ?
#
loop_
_entity_poly.entity_id
_entity_poly.type
_entity_poly.pdbx_seq_one_letter_code
_entity_poly.pdbx_strand_id
1 'polypeptide(L)'
;QVPGEPGPPAPSGGLSLVPEVKVKSLVPSPTARTYPHLVERVRTPNCRLRERRLVSHHSHQRTTDTMTKRTKKVGITGKYGTRYGASLRKQVKKIEIQQHAKYPCTFCGKVTVKRTNTGIWECKSCNKCMAGGAYTVSTPAAAATRSTIRRLREIAEV
;
A
#
# COMPACT_ATOMS: atom_id res chain seq x y z
N GLN A 1 -9.05 30.08 -40.28
CA GLN A 1 -7.93 30.31 -39.33
C GLN A 1 -8.30 29.74 -37.96
N VAL A 2 -7.46 28.88 -37.38
CA VAL A 2 -7.53 28.48 -35.97
C VAL A 2 -6.30 29.09 -35.29
N PRO A 3 -6.42 29.91 -34.23
CA PRO A 3 -5.24 30.48 -33.57
C PRO A 3 -4.50 29.39 -32.79
N GLY A 4 -3.20 29.28 -33.03
CA GLY A 4 -2.32 28.32 -32.36
C GLY A 4 -2.08 28.66 -30.89
N GLU A 5 -2.06 27.63 -30.05
CA GLU A 5 -1.64 27.75 -28.65
C GLU A 5 -0.11 27.86 -28.51
N PRO A 6 0.40 28.72 -27.61
CA PRO A 6 1.83 28.80 -27.33
C PRO A 6 2.29 27.63 -26.44
N GLY A 7 3.32 26.92 -26.88
CA GLY A 7 3.94 25.83 -26.13
C GLY A 7 4.67 26.30 -24.86
N PRO A 8 4.87 25.41 -23.86
CA PRO A 8 5.54 25.77 -22.61
C PRO A 8 7.07 25.90 -22.77
N PRO A 9 7.72 26.80 -22.01
CA PRO A 9 9.17 26.99 -22.07
C PRO A 9 9.95 25.85 -21.38
N ALA A 10 11.12 25.53 -21.94
CA ALA A 10 12.06 24.54 -21.44
C ALA A 10 12.77 25.00 -20.14
N PRO A 11 12.98 24.13 -19.14
CA PRO A 11 13.84 24.44 -18.00
C PRO A 11 15.32 24.21 -18.34
N SER A 12 16.10 25.28 -18.23
CA SER A 12 17.55 25.33 -18.31
C SER A 12 18.20 25.02 -16.96
N GLY A 13 19.11 24.04 -16.96
CA GLY A 13 20.32 24.00 -16.13
C GLY A 13 20.22 23.65 -14.64
N GLY A 14 21.15 22.81 -14.17
CA GLY A 14 21.56 22.77 -12.76
C GLY A 14 21.67 21.38 -12.15
N LEU A 15 22.68 20.61 -12.56
CA LEU A 15 23.20 19.47 -11.77
C LEU A 15 23.89 20.01 -10.52
N SER A 16 23.45 19.59 -9.34
CA SER A 16 24.24 19.68 -8.11
C SER A 16 24.07 18.39 -7.31
N LEU A 17 25.11 17.56 -7.35
CA LEU A 17 25.36 16.47 -6.42
C LEU A 17 25.44 17.00 -4.99
N VAL A 18 24.80 16.32 -4.05
CA VAL A 18 25.11 16.39 -2.60
C VAL A 18 24.79 15.04 -1.94
N PRO A 19 25.47 14.71 -0.82
CA PRO A 19 26.17 13.43 -0.65
C PRO A 19 25.41 12.35 0.16
N GLU A 20 25.94 11.12 0.07
CA GLU A 20 25.66 9.95 0.90
C GLU A 20 25.58 10.29 2.40
N VAL A 21 24.47 9.92 3.04
CA VAL A 21 24.37 9.89 4.50
C VAL A 21 24.60 8.46 4.97
N LYS A 22 25.75 8.27 5.61
CA LYS A 22 26.21 7.02 6.24
C LYS A 22 25.26 6.57 7.35
N VAL A 23 24.90 5.30 7.29
CA VAL A 23 24.17 4.52 8.31
C VAL A 23 24.86 4.61 9.67
N LYS A 24 24.15 5.05 10.71
CA LYS A 24 24.51 4.82 12.12
C LYS A 24 23.58 3.77 12.72
N SER A 25 24.14 2.57 12.88
CA SER A 25 23.63 1.47 13.68
C SER A 25 23.51 1.89 15.15
N LEU A 26 22.29 1.91 15.69
CA LEU A 26 22.05 1.94 17.12
C LEU A 26 21.80 0.52 17.60
N VAL A 27 22.74 0.03 18.39
CA VAL A 27 22.74 -1.29 19.05
C VAL A 27 21.89 -1.17 20.33
N PRO A 28 21.05 -2.18 20.67
CA PRO A 28 20.20 -2.12 21.85
C PRO A 28 20.96 -2.45 23.15
N SER A 29 20.72 -1.67 24.21
CA SER A 29 21.22 -1.92 25.57
C SER A 29 20.36 -2.95 26.32
N PRO A 30 20.96 -3.83 27.14
CA PRO A 30 20.25 -4.86 27.89
C PRO A 30 19.87 -4.35 29.29
N THR A 31 18.59 -4.37 29.63
CA THR A 31 18.15 -4.28 31.03
C THR A 31 17.42 -5.55 31.41
N ALA A 32 18.18 -6.47 31.99
CA ALA A 32 17.66 -7.55 32.81
C ALA A 32 17.12 -6.95 34.13
N ARG A 33 15.84 -7.16 34.42
CA ARG A 33 15.33 -7.15 35.80
C ARG A 33 14.48 -8.38 36.04
N THR A 34 15.15 -9.28 36.74
CA THR A 34 14.72 -10.45 37.47
C THR A 34 13.58 -10.13 38.45
N TYR A 35 12.53 -10.94 38.44
CA TYR A 35 11.57 -11.12 39.55
C TYR A 35 10.94 -12.52 39.40
N PRO A 36 10.54 -13.20 40.48
CA PRO A 36 11.13 -13.27 41.81
C PRO A 36 11.39 -14.72 42.26
N HIS A 37 12.27 -14.86 43.26
CA HIS A 37 12.53 -16.11 43.95
C HIS A 37 11.30 -16.62 44.71
N LEU A 38 11.03 -17.92 44.46
CA LEU A 38 10.74 -18.96 45.44
C LEU A 38 10.59 -18.49 46.90
N VAL A 39 9.36 -18.50 47.41
CA VAL A 39 9.10 -18.65 48.85
C VAL A 39 8.35 -19.95 49.05
N GLU A 40 9.05 -20.94 49.61
CA GLU A 40 8.51 -22.20 50.07
C GLU A 40 7.45 -21.93 51.15
N ARG A 41 6.22 -22.39 50.92
CA ARG A 41 5.21 -22.50 51.98
C ARG A 41 5.07 -23.95 52.39
N VAL A 42 5.45 -24.15 53.65
CA VAL A 42 5.38 -25.37 54.46
C VAL A 42 3.96 -25.96 54.45
N ARG A 43 3.89 -27.28 54.24
CA ARG A 43 2.67 -28.09 54.39
C ARG A 43 2.37 -28.31 55.87
N THR A 44 1.10 -28.20 56.26
CA THR A 44 0.54 -28.94 57.39
C THR A 44 -0.87 -29.46 57.07
N PRO A 45 -1.28 -30.61 57.66
CA PRO A 45 -2.46 -31.35 57.23
C PRO A 45 -3.65 -31.16 58.18
N ASN A 46 -4.88 -31.05 57.64
CA ASN A 46 -5.95 -32.02 57.91
C ASN A 46 -7.31 -31.58 57.31
N CYS A 47 -7.87 -32.52 56.53
CA CYS A 47 -9.25 -32.97 56.49
C CYS A 47 -10.40 -31.95 56.67
N ARG A 48 -11.15 -31.71 55.59
CA ARG A 48 -12.62 -31.85 55.60
C ARG A 48 -13.15 -32.03 54.18
N LEU A 49 -13.92 -33.10 54.01
CA LEU A 49 -14.71 -33.42 52.84
C LEU A 49 -15.54 -32.23 52.35
N ARG A 50 -15.51 -31.94 51.04
CA ARG A 50 -16.72 -31.60 50.28
C ARG A 50 -16.48 -31.56 48.76
N GLU A 51 -17.34 -32.33 48.10
CA GLU A 51 -17.87 -32.16 46.75
C GLU A 51 -16.90 -32.02 45.58
N ARG A 52 -16.79 -33.13 44.83
CA ARG A 52 -16.52 -33.14 43.39
C ARG A 52 -17.52 -32.21 42.69
N ARG A 53 -17.18 -30.94 42.54
CA ARG A 53 -17.82 -30.08 41.54
C ARG A 53 -16.96 -30.15 40.28
N LEU A 54 -17.47 -30.86 39.28
CA LEU A 54 -16.96 -30.82 37.90
C LEU A 54 -16.79 -29.35 37.53
N VAL A 55 -15.55 -28.87 37.47
CA VAL A 55 -15.26 -27.55 36.93
C VAL A 55 -15.50 -27.68 35.44
N SER A 56 -16.68 -27.25 34.99
CA SER A 56 -16.94 -27.01 33.57
C SER A 56 -15.76 -26.22 33.03
N HIS A 57 -14.97 -26.85 32.16
CA HIS A 57 -14.08 -26.15 31.26
C HIS A 57 -14.98 -25.25 30.42
N HIS A 58 -15.23 -24.03 30.90
CA HIS A 58 -15.76 -22.97 30.06
C HIS A 58 -14.70 -22.71 29.02
N SER A 59 -14.90 -23.31 27.85
CA SER A 59 -14.16 -23.00 26.64
C SER A 59 -14.34 -21.51 26.41
N HIS A 60 -13.30 -20.74 26.73
CA HIS A 60 -13.18 -19.38 26.23
C HIS A 60 -13.12 -19.49 24.71
N GLN A 61 -14.28 -19.37 24.08
CA GLN A 61 -14.41 -19.18 22.65
C GLN A 61 -13.59 -17.93 22.32
N ARG A 62 -12.44 -18.14 21.66
CA ARG A 62 -11.66 -17.05 21.09
C ARG A 62 -12.53 -16.38 20.04
N THR A 63 -13.07 -15.21 20.37
CA THR A 63 -13.65 -14.31 19.39
C THR A 63 -12.55 -13.98 18.39
N THR A 64 -12.70 -14.45 17.17
CA THR A 64 -11.88 -13.94 16.07
C THR A 64 -12.30 -12.48 15.89
N ASP A 65 -11.44 -11.56 16.29
CA ASP A 65 -11.66 -10.12 16.10
C ASP A 65 -11.82 -9.85 14.60
N THR A 66 -13.06 -9.84 14.14
CA THR A 66 -13.41 -9.43 12.78
C THR A 66 -13.02 -7.96 12.65
N MET A 67 -12.01 -7.67 11.81
CA MET A 67 -11.52 -6.31 11.58
C MET A 67 -12.68 -5.39 11.20
N THR A 68 -13.06 -4.50 12.11
CA THR A 68 -14.18 -3.58 11.92
C THR A 68 -13.81 -2.50 10.90
N LYS A 69 -14.77 -2.15 10.04
CA LYS A 69 -14.56 -1.15 8.98
C LYS A 69 -14.32 0.23 9.61
N ARG A 70 -13.06 0.67 9.63
CA ARG A 70 -12.62 1.94 10.25
C ARG A 70 -13.33 3.19 9.72
N THR A 71 -13.70 3.23 8.43
CA THR A 71 -14.32 4.43 7.84
C THR A 71 -15.55 4.10 7.00
N LYS A 72 -16.62 4.89 7.15
CA LYS A 72 -17.87 4.70 6.39
C LYS A 72 -17.73 5.13 4.92
N LYS A 73 -17.21 6.34 4.68
CA LYS A 73 -17.19 6.99 3.35
C LYS A 73 -15.79 7.35 2.83
N VAL A 74 -14.90 7.81 3.70
CA VAL A 74 -13.66 8.50 3.29
C VAL A 74 -12.58 7.56 2.72
N GLY A 75 -12.36 6.37 3.29
CA GLY A 75 -11.30 5.46 2.81
C GLY A 75 -9.90 6.07 2.93
N ILE A 76 -9.06 5.92 1.90
CA ILE A 76 -7.65 6.39 1.88
C ILE A 76 -7.49 7.89 2.14
N THR A 77 -8.49 8.70 1.75
CA THR A 77 -8.46 10.16 1.97
C THR A 77 -8.81 10.57 3.40
N GLY A 78 -9.00 9.61 4.31
CA GLY A 78 -9.11 9.89 5.76
C GLY A 78 -7.89 10.59 6.34
N LYS A 79 -6.71 10.46 5.71
CA LYS A 79 -5.48 11.17 6.09
C LYS A 79 -5.58 12.70 6.04
N TYR A 80 -6.49 13.24 5.21
CA TYR A 80 -6.67 14.68 5.05
C TYR A 80 -7.61 15.29 6.12
N GLY A 81 -8.29 14.48 6.93
CA GLY A 81 -9.21 14.94 7.96
C GLY A 81 -10.33 15.84 7.40
N THR A 82 -10.57 16.97 8.04
CA THR A 82 -11.61 17.95 7.66
C THR A 82 -11.17 18.92 6.56
N ARG A 83 -9.87 19.00 6.25
CA ARG A 83 -9.28 20.01 5.35
C ARG A 83 -9.67 19.80 3.87
N TYR A 84 -9.70 20.89 3.09
CA TYR A 84 -9.96 20.94 1.63
C TYR A 84 -11.41 20.71 1.15
N GLY A 85 -12.29 20.18 1.98
CA GLY A 85 -13.69 19.96 1.61
C GLY A 85 -13.98 18.66 0.86
N ALA A 86 -15.27 18.34 0.70
CA ALA A 86 -15.70 17.01 0.29
C ALA A 86 -15.48 16.70 -1.20
N SER A 87 -15.61 17.69 -2.09
CA SER A 87 -15.50 17.49 -3.55
C SER A 87 -14.07 17.07 -3.95
N LEU A 88 -13.06 17.84 -3.51
CA LEU A 88 -11.65 17.54 -3.77
C LEU A 88 -11.24 16.17 -3.21
N ARG A 89 -11.67 15.84 -1.98
CA ARG A 89 -11.38 14.52 -1.38
C ARG A 89 -12.01 13.37 -2.16
N LYS A 90 -13.17 13.55 -2.81
CA LYS A 90 -13.78 12.51 -3.66
C LYS A 90 -12.97 12.29 -4.94
N GLN A 91 -12.47 13.35 -5.56
CA GLN A 91 -11.64 13.25 -6.77
C GLN A 91 -10.29 12.60 -6.46
N VAL A 92 -9.58 13.10 -5.45
CA VAL A 92 -8.29 12.56 -4.99
C VAL A 92 -8.43 11.11 -4.56
N LYS A 93 -9.54 10.71 -3.91
CA LYS A 93 -9.76 9.30 -3.54
C LYS A 93 -9.71 8.36 -4.74
N LYS A 94 -10.33 8.73 -5.87
CA LYS A 94 -10.34 7.90 -7.08
C LYS A 94 -8.91 7.75 -7.64
N ILE A 95 -8.19 8.87 -7.70
CA ILE A 95 -6.81 8.94 -8.19
C ILE A 95 -5.86 8.14 -7.28
N GLU A 96 -6.00 8.31 -5.96
CA GLU A 96 -5.15 7.64 -4.96
C GLU A 96 -5.39 6.13 -4.90
N ILE A 97 -6.62 5.66 -5.11
CA ILE A 97 -6.91 4.23 -5.20
C ILE A 97 -6.26 3.64 -6.45
N GLN A 98 -6.42 4.29 -7.60
CA GLN A 98 -5.86 3.82 -8.87
C GLN A 98 -4.33 3.78 -8.82
N GLN A 99 -3.67 4.83 -8.33
CA GLN A 99 -2.20 4.87 -8.32
C GLN A 99 -1.56 3.82 -7.39
N HIS A 100 -2.23 3.44 -6.29
CA HIS A 100 -1.71 2.45 -5.33
C HIS A 100 -2.21 1.02 -5.63
N ALA A 101 -3.11 0.86 -6.58
CA ALA A 101 -3.57 -0.45 -7.02
C ALA A 101 -2.42 -1.22 -7.69
N LYS A 102 -2.47 -2.55 -7.59
CA LYS A 102 -1.62 -3.43 -8.39
C LYS A 102 -2.35 -3.75 -9.69
N TYR A 103 -1.63 -3.69 -10.81
CA TYR A 103 -2.19 -3.96 -12.12
C TYR A 103 -1.66 -5.28 -12.71
N PRO A 104 -2.43 -5.92 -13.63
CA PRO A 104 -1.95 -7.06 -14.39
C PRO A 104 -0.84 -6.63 -15.35
N CYS A 105 0.26 -7.39 -15.37
CA CYS A 105 1.35 -7.18 -16.32
C CYS A 105 1.00 -7.81 -17.68
N THR A 106 1.16 -7.06 -18.76
CA THR A 106 0.97 -7.54 -20.14
C THR A 106 1.99 -8.60 -20.57
N PHE A 107 3.15 -8.66 -19.90
CA PHE A 107 4.23 -9.57 -20.26
C PHE A 107 4.18 -10.91 -19.53
N CYS A 108 3.79 -10.92 -18.25
CA CYS A 108 3.81 -12.13 -17.42
C CYS A 108 2.44 -12.53 -16.86
N GLY A 109 1.38 -11.77 -17.13
CA GLY A 109 0.01 -12.04 -16.68
C GLY A 109 -0.26 -11.83 -15.18
N LYS A 110 0.79 -11.78 -14.34
CA LYS A 110 0.68 -11.60 -12.88
C LYS A 110 0.26 -10.17 -12.50
N VAL A 111 -0.53 -10.03 -11.43
CA VAL A 111 -0.99 -8.74 -10.87
C VAL A 111 0.05 -8.16 -9.90
N THR A 112 1.20 -7.80 -10.43
CA THR A 112 2.39 -7.40 -9.67
C THR A 112 2.96 -6.05 -10.09
N VAL A 113 2.34 -5.39 -11.08
CA VAL A 113 2.75 -4.07 -11.56
C VAL A 113 2.41 -3.03 -10.51
N LYS A 114 3.40 -2.20 -10.16
CA LYS A 114 3.26 -1.07 -9.24
C LYS A 114 3.86 0.18 -9.86
N ARG A 115 3.38 1.34 -9.41
CA ARG A 115 3.92 2.63 -9.78
C ARG A 115 5.22 2.89 -9.03
N THR A 116 6.29 3.18 -9.75
CA THR A 116 7.57 3.58 -9.15
C THR A 116 7.69 5.11 -9.16
N ASN A 117 7.36 5.74 -10.27
CA ASN A 117 7.30 7.20 -10.39
C ASN A 117 6.13 7.64 -11.30
N THR A 118 5.93 8.95 -11.47
CA THR A 118 4.93 9.50 -12.41
C THR A 118 5.17 8.96 -13.82
N GLY A 119 4.21 8.21 -14.36
CA GLY A 119 4.28 7.64 -15.72
C GLY A 119 5.18 6.40 -15.84
N ILE A 120 5.89 6.00 -14.77
CA ILE A 120 6.80 4.85 -14.77
C ILE A 120 6.22 3.73 -13.91
N TRP A 121 5.98 2.59 -14.55
CA TRP A 121 5.37 1.41 -13.94
C TRP A 121 6.30 0.21 -14.03
N GLU A 122 6.54 -0.46 -12.91
CA GLU A 122 7.46 -1.58 -12.84
C GLU A 122 6.76 -2.84 -12.35
N CYS A 123 7.02 -3.95 -13.04
CA CYS A 123 6.52 -5.25 -12.66
C CYS A 123 7.53 -5.96 -11.75
N LYS A 124 7.15 -6.25 -10.51
CA LYS A 124 8.04 -6.93 -9.56
C LYS A 124 8.41 -8.37 -9.91
N SER A 125 7.61 -9.04 -10.76
CA SER A 125 7.86 -10.44 -11.10
C SER A 125 8.71 -10.62 -12.35
N CYS A 126 8.61 -9.73 -13.33
CA CYS A 126 9.39 -9.82 -14.57
C CYS A 126 10.43 -8.70 -14.71
N ASN A 127 10.49 -7.78 -13.74
CA ASN A 127 11.40 -6.61 -13.70
C ASN A 127 11.36 -5.74 -14.96
N LYS A 128 10.21 -5.73 -15.66
CA LYS A 128 10.01 -4.89 -16.84
C LYS A 128 9.46 -3.54 -16.39
N CYS A 129 10.14 -2.49 -16.86
CA CYS A 129 9.68 -1.12 -16.76
C CYS A 129 8.78 -0.80 -17.96
N MET A 130 7.66 -0.12 -17.70
CA MET A 130 6.64 0.23 -18.67
C MET A 130 6.30 1.71 -18.52
N ALA A 131 6.23 2.42 -19.64
CA ALA A 131 5.67 3.76 -19.69
C ALA A 131 4.14 3.68 -19.73
N GLY A 132 3.49 4.49 -18.91
CA GLY A 132 2.03 4.50 -18.77
C GLY A 132 1.49 5.88 -18.42
N GLY A 133 0.24 5.92 -17.96
CA GLY A 133 -0.36 7.15 -17.45
C GLY A 133 0.20 7.56 -16.09
N ALA A 134 -0.10 8.80 -15.68
CA ALA A 134 0.35 9.34 -14.39
C ALA A 134 -0.20 8.56 -13.18
N TYR A 135 -1.44 8.09 -13.27
CA TYR A 135 -2.18 7.42 -12.18
C TYR A 135 -2.73 6.03 -12.55
N THR A 136 -2.75 5.68 -13.84
CA THR A 136 -3.16 4.37 -14.35
C THR A 136 -2.12 3.84 -15.34
N VAL A 137 -1.95 2.51 -15.43
CA VAL A 137 -0.97 1.89 -16.35
C VAL A 137 -1.28 2.20 -17.81
N SER A 138 -2.54 2.13 -18.23
CA SER A 138 -2.97 2.55 -19.56
C SER A 138 -4.02 3.66 -19.45
N THR A 139 -3.86 4.70 -20.26
CA THR A 139 -4.89 5.72 -20.47
C THR A 139 -5.82 5.29 -21.60
N PRO A 140 -7.10 5.73 -21.61
CA PRO A 140 -8.02 5.44 -22.70
C PRO A 140 -7.55 6.05 -24.03
N ALA A 141 -6.97 7.25 -23.99
CA ALA A 141 -6.36 7.89 -25.16
C ALA A 141 -5.24 7.02 -25.75
N ALA A 142 -4.30 6.54 -24.94
CA ALA A 142 -3.23 5.66 -25.42
C ALA A 142 -3.76 4.33 -25.98
N ALA A 143 -4.84 3.79 -25.39
CA ALA A 143 -5.48 2.59 -25.92
C ALA A 143 -6.09 2.81 -27.31
N ALA A 144 -6.78 3.94 -27.52
CA ALA A 144 -7.32 4.32 -28.82
C ALA A 144 -6.21 4.59 -29.85
N THR A 145 -5.15 5.29 -29.47
CA THR A 145 -4.01 5.53 -30.38
C THR A 145 -3.38 4.22 -30.84
N ARG A 146 -3.20 3.23 -29.95
CA ARG A 146 -2.65 1.92 -30.32
C ARG A 146 -3.54 1.18 -31.33
N SER A 147 -4.87 1.23 -31.19
CA SER A 147 -5.78 0.58 -32.14
C SER A 147 -5.82 1.32 -33.48
N THR A 148 -5.81 2.66 -33.47
CA THR A 148 -5.77 3.46 -34.70
C THR A 148 -4.47 3.22 -35.47
N ILE A 149 -3.31 3.24 -34.81
CA ILE A 149 -2.01 2.98 -35.46
C ILE A 149 -2.00 1.59 -36.10
N ARG A 150 -2.49 0.57 -35.37
CA ARG A 150 -2.57 -0.78 -35.90
C ARG A 150 -3.39 -0.84 -37.19
N ARG A 151 -4.60 -0.27 -37.18
CA ARG A 151 -5.48 -0.23 -38.36
C ARG A 151 -4.84 0.52 -39.53
N LEU A 152 -4.16 1.63 -39.26
CA LEU A 152 -3.50 2.41 -40.32
C LEU A 152 -2.33 1.67 -40.95
N ARG A 153 -1.57 0.88 -40.17
CA ARG A 153 -0.50 0.02 -40.69
C ARG A 153 -1.03 -1.09 -41.59
N GLU A 154 -2.13 -1.74 -41.16
CA GLU A 154 -2.79 -2.79 -41.95
C GLU A 154 -3.29 -2.27 -43.31
N ILE A 155 -3.69 -0.99 -43.41
CA ILE A 155 -4.12 -0.37 -44.67
C ILE A 155 -2.94 0.02 -45.56
N ALA A 156 -1.82 0.45 -44.97
CA ALA A 156 -0.65 0.93 -45.72
C ALA A 156 0.22 -0.20 -46.29
N GLU A 157 0.10 -1.41 -45.76
CA GLU A 157 0.83 -2.60 -46.22
C GLU A 157 0.08 -3.39 -47.31
N VAL A 158 -1.11 -2.92 -47.71
CA VAL A 158 -1.89 -3.38 -48.89
C VAL A 158 -1.58 -2.48 -50.07
#